data_AF-A0A7C6DLX5-F1
#
_entry.id   AF-A0A7C6DLX5-F1
#
_cell.length_a   1.000
_cell.length_b   1.000
_cell.length_c   1.000
_cell.angle_alpha   90.00
_cell.angle_beta   90.00
_cell.angle_gamma   90.00
#
_symmetry.space_group_name_H-M   'P 1'
#
loop_
_entity.id
_entity.type
_entity.pdbx_description
1 polymer ?
#
loop_
_entity_poly.entity_id
_entity_poly.type
_entity_poly.pdbx_seq_one_letter_code
_entity_poly.pdbx_strand_id
1 'polypeptide(L)'
;MRFTVDKLAARVAELREHVYSMRLALEEWRVQRGPVEGAAAPSYDDSSWSVARVGDSFTGPRASFWFRRQITVPHEYAGRPVALHLRLMDQRTLAGAEGQVYIDGRVCQGIDRNHQEVLLTESAEAGRTYAVAIDGFVGMRGETLRLQEASLVTIDREAEDFYYNLLVGLQVVQTLPEESYDRVWILNALDESEQLIDWREPGSPEFYASLRSANAALRERLYAQPTNRAREKVTLVGHSHIDVAWLWTLSVTRAKCGRTFSTVLRLMEQYPDYHFTQSQPQL
;
A
#
# COMPACT_ATOMS: atom_id res chain seq x y z
N MET A 1 3.74 -22.45 23.50
CA MET A 1 4.74 -21.58 24.17
C MET A 1 4.17 -20.18 24.12
N ARG A 2 3.99 -19.48 25.24
CA ARG A 2 3.37 -18.14 25.22
C ARG A 2 4.32 -17.13 24.57
N PHE A 3 3.85 -16.42 23.56
CA PHE A 3 4.61 -15.37 22.90
C PHE A 3 4.75 -14.14 23.80
N THR A 4 5.92 -13.53 23.77
CA THR A 4 6.10 -12.17 24.28
C THR A 4 5.62 -11.17 23.23
N VAL A 5 5.34 -9.93 23.63
CA VAL A 5 4.96 -8.84 22.71
C VAL A 5 5.98 -8.71 21.57
N ASP A 6 7.27 -8.80 21.86
CA ASP A 6 8.33 -8.72 20.85
C ASP A 6 8.28 -9.86 19.82
N LYS A 7 7.96 -11.08 20.26
CA LYS A 7 7.83 -12.22 19.36
C LYS A 7 6.61 -12.07 18.45
N LEU A 8 5.48 -11.59 19.00
CA LEU A 8 4.32 -11.26 18.18
C LEU A 8 4.63 -10.15 17.18
N ALA A 9 5.37 -9.12 17.57
CA ALA A 9 5.80 -8.05 16.67
C ALA A 9 6.65 -8.59 15.50
N ALA A 10 7.58 -9.50 15.78
CA ALA A 10 8.37 -10.16 14.74
C ALA A 10 7.48 -11.00 13.79
N ARG A 11 6.49 -11.74 14.34
CA ARG A 11 5.54 -12.51 13.52
C ARG A 11 4.65 -11.66 12.65
N VAL A 12 4.13 -10.54 13.17
CA VAL A 12 3.33 -9.60 12.38
C VAL A 12 4.17 -9.02 11.23
N ALA A 13 5.44 -8.68 11.49
CA ALA A 13 6.34 -8.21 10.45
C ALA A 13 6.59 -9.27 9.36
N GLU A 14 6.75 -10.53 9.73
CA GLU A 14 6.92 -11.67 8.80
C GLU A 14 5.64 -11.92 7.98
N LEU A 15 4.46 -11.92 8.61
CA LEU A 15 3.17 -12.12 7.94
C LEU A 15 2.85 -11.05 6.90
N ARG A 16 3.38 -9.83 7.04
CA ARG A 16 3.19 -8.76 6.07
C ARG A 16 3.60 -9.18 4.66
N GLU A 17 4.71 -9.89 4.53
CA GLU A 17 5.21 -10.34 3.21
C GLU A 17 4.31 -11.42 2.60
N HIS A 18 3.54 -12.13 3.43
CA HIS A 18 2.62 -13.18 3.02
C HIS A 18 1.20 -12.68 2.70
N VAL A 19 0.93 -11.38 2.84
CA VAL A 19 -0.28 -10.76 2.26
C VAL A 19 -0.27 -10.91 0.73
N TYR A 20 0.93 -10.88 0.14
CA TYR A 20 1.13 -11.07 -1.29
C TYR A 20 1.40 -12.54 -1.61
N SER A 21 0.39 -13.24 -2.12
CA SER A 21 0.48 -14.69 -2.34
C SER A 21 1.28 -15.10 -3.57
N MET A 22 1.37 -14.22 -4.56
CA MET A 22 2.19 -14.40 -5.77
C MET A 22 2.84 -13.08 -6.15
N ARG A 23 4.00 -13.17 -6.79
CA ARG A 23 4.81 -12.01 -7.16
C ARG A 23 5.51 -12.24 -8.49
N LEU A 24 5.33 -11.30 -9.41
CA LEU A 24 6.01 -11.22 -10.69
C LEU A 24 6.84 -9.94 -10.73
N ALA A 25 8.15 -10.07 -10.81
CA ALA A 25 9.05 -8.94 -10.89
C ALA A 25 8.88 -8.17 -12.21
N LEU A 26 8.84 -6.85 -12.13
CA LEU A 26 8.71 -5.94 -13.27
C LEU A 26 10.00 -5.14 -13.41
N GLU A 27 11.06 -5.82 -13.84
CA GLU A 27 12.45 -5.33 -13.78
C GLU A 27 12.73 -4.09 -14.65
N GLU A 28 12.05 -3.94 -15.79
CA GLU A 28 12.38 -2.90 -16.77
C GLU A 28 11.21 -1.93 -17.01
N TRP A 29 11.46 -0.63 -17.06
CA TRP A 29 10.45 0.39 -17.33
C TRP A 29 10.95 1.36 -18.38
N ARG A 30 10.06 1.86 -19.23
CA ARG A 30 10.40 3.01 -20.09
C ARG A 30 10.48 4.25 -19.21
N VAL A 31 11.53 5.04 -19.37
CA VAL A 31 11.76 6.24 -18.57
C VAL A 31 12.14 7.44 -19.42
N GLN A 32 11.55 8.59 -19.09
CA GLN A 32 11.90 9.87 -19.70
C GLN A 32 11.97 10.96 -18.63
N ARG A 33 13.01 11.78 -18.68
CA ARG A 33 13.16 12.92 -17.76
C ARG A 33 12.35 14.12 -18.25
N GLY A 34 11.75 14.82 -17.30
CA GLY A 34 11.00 16.06 -17.49
C GLY A 34 9.50 15.81 -17.70
N PRO A 35 8.72 16.89 -17.82
CA PRO A 35 7.31 16.79 -18.17
C PRO A 35 7.17 16.25 -19.60
N VAL A 36 6.26 15.31 -19.80
CA VAL A 36 5.93 14.78 -21.12
C VAL A 36 4.43 14.82 -21.31
N GLU A 37 3.97 15.62 -22.28
CA GLU A 37 2.55 15.77 -22.57
C GLU A 37 1.98 14.49 -23.17
N GLY A 38 0.79 14.08 -22.73
CA GLY A 38 0.12 12.88 -23.24
C GLY A 38 0.73 11.55 -22.76
N ALA A 39 1.80 11.56 -21.97
CA ALA A 39 2.49 10.36 -21.51
C ALA A 39 1.66 9.44 -20.59
N ALA A 40 0.47 9.87 -20.15
CA ALA A 40 -0.48 8.98 -19.47
C ALA A 40 -1.24 8.07 -20.45
N ALA A 41 -1.38 8.46 -21.72
CA ALA A 41 -2.26 7.78 -22.66
C ALA A 41 -1.79 6.33 -22.94
N PRO A 42 -2.71 5.35 -23.07
CA PRO A 42 -2.35 3.96 -23.37
C PRO A 42 -1.61 3.81 -24.69
N SER A 43 -2.01 4.60 -25.70
CA SER A 43 -1.48 4.59 -27.05
C SER A 43 -0.24 5.47 -27.25
N TYR A 44 0.30 6.07 -26.19
CA TYR A 44 1.49 6.91 -26.30
C TYR A 44 2.70 6.05 -26.70
N ASP A 45 3.43 6.49 -27.74
CA ASP A 45 4.64 5.84 -28.22
C ASP A 45 5.86 6.25 -27.36
N ASP A 46 6.30 5.33 -26.52
CA ASP A 46 7.48 5.45 -25.67
C ASP A 46 8.69 4.65 -26.19
N SER A 47 8.67 4.22 -27.46
CA SER A 47 9.76 3.43 -28.05
C SER A 47 11.11 4.15 -28.06
N SER A 48 11.09 5.48 -28.12
CA SER A 48 12.29 6.34 -28.06
C SER A 48 12.80 6.59 -26.63
N TRP A 49 12.06 6.17 -25.60
CA TRP A 49 12.45 6.38 -24.21
C TRP A 49 13.54 5.41 -23.77
N SER A 50 14.40 5.88 -22.88
CA SER A 50 15.40 5.06 -22.21
C SER A 50 14.74 3.95 -21.39
N VAL A 51 15.50 2.90 -21.10
CA VAL A 51 15.08 1.84 -20.18
C VAL A 51 15.66 2.12 -18.80
N ALA A 52 14.79 2.18 -17.79
CA ALA A 52 15.11 2.12 -16.38
C ALA A 52 15.03 0.67 -15.89
N ARG A 53 15.90 0.30 -14.97
CA ARG A 53 15.85 -0.97 -14.25
C ARG A 53 15.57 -0.78 -12.77
N VAL A 54 14.98 -1.80 -12.14
CA VAL A 54 14.92 -1.85 -10.69
C VAL A 54 16.35 -1.77 -10.12
N GLY A 55 16.55 -0.86 -9.17
CA GLY A 55 17.84 -0.47 -8.62
C GLY A 55 18.37 0.88 -9.14
N ASP A 56 17.86 1.36 -10.27
CA ASP A 56 18.27 2.65 -10.84
C ASP A 56 17.82 3.82 -9.96
N SER A 57 18.67 4.86 -9.96
CA SER A 57 18.48 6.07 -9.17
C SER A 57 18.38 7.29 -10.09
N PHE A 58 17.39 8.13 -9.82
CA PHE A 58 17.04 9.32 -10.57
C PHE A 58 17.20 10.53 -9.66
N THR A 59 18.11 11.43 -10.02
CA THR A 59 18.50 12.56 -9.18
C THR A 59 18.34 13.88 -9.90
N GLY A 60 18.07 14.92 -9.12
CA GLY A 60 18.12 16.29 -9.61
C GLY A 60 17.12 17.20 -8.90
N PRO A 61 17.48 18.48 -8.67
CA PRO A 61 16.59 19.43 -8.04
C PRO A 61 15.40 19.71 -8.95
N ARG A 62 14.17 19.62 -8.40
CA ARG A 62 12.91 19.83 -9.13
C ARG A 62 12.77 18.92 -10.35
N ALA A 63 13.45 17.77 -10.35
CA ALA A 63 13.37 16.84 -11.45
C ALA A 63 12.07 16.03 -11.38
N SER A 64 11.49 15.77 -12.55
CA SER A 64 10.43 14.79 -12.73
C SER A 64 10.87 13.73 -13.75
N PHE A 65 10.29 12.55 -13.63
CA PHE A 65 10.53 11.41 -14.49
C PHE A 65 9.20 10.70 -14.74
N TRP A 66 8.92 10.44 -16.01
CA TRP A 66 7.83 9.55 -16.37
C TRP A 66 8.35 8.12 -16.46
N PHE A 67 7.60 7.19 -15.86
CA PHE A 67 7.80 5.75 -16.03
C PHE A 67 6.60 5.15 -16.75
N ARG A 68 6.83 4.26 -17.72
CA ARG A 68 5.76 3.58 -18.45
C ARG A 68 6.05 2.10 -18.61
N ARG A 69 5.00 1.27 -18.53
CA ARG A 69 5.05 -0.17 -18.79
C ARG A 69 3.67 -0.71 -19.17
N GLN A 70 3.65 -1.62 -20.14
CA GLN A 70 2.51 -2.48 -20.41
C GLN A 70 2.63 -3.75 -19.58
N ILE A 71 1.60 -4.10 -18.82
CA ILE A 71 1.62 -5.22 -17.89
C ILE A 71 0.48 -6.16 -18.20
N THR A 72 0.80 -7.37 -18.65
CA THR A 72 -0.18 -8.41 -18.94
C THR A 72 -0.36 -9.32 -17.73
N VAL A 73 -1.60 -9.55 -17.33
CA VAL A 73 -1.97 -10.44 -16.22
C VAL A 73 -1.64 -11.90 -16.59
N PRO A 74 -0.79 -12.59 -15.81
CA PRO A 74 -0.51 -14.00 -16.00
C PRO A 74 -1.76 -14.88 -15.77
N HIS A 75 -1.81 -16.05 -16.40
CA HIS A 75 -2.95 -16.97 -16.24
C HIS A 75 -3.16 -17.43 -14.78
N GLU A 76 -2.05 -17.61 -14.05
CA GLU A 76 -2.05 -17.98 -12.63
C GLU A 76 -2.69 -16.93 -11.70
N TYR A 77 -2.85 -15.69 -12.15
CA TYR A 77 -3.43 -14.60 -11.36
C TYR A 77 -4.95 -14.48 -11.58
N ALA A 78 -5.52 -15.26 -12.50
CA ALA A 78 -6.93 -15.19 -12.86
C ALA A 78 -7.86 -15.35 -11.65
N GLY A 79 -8.88 -14.48 -11.58
CA GLY A 79 -9.88 -14.49 -10.53
C GLY A 79 -9.44 -13.89 -9.19
N ARG A 80 -8.16 -13.53 -9.02
CA ARG A 80 -7.61 -12.98 -7.77
C ARG A 80 -7.54 -11.45 -7.79
N PRO A 81 -7.53 -10.78 -6.62
CA PRO A 81 -7.16 -9.38 -6.55
C PRO A 81 -5.70 -9.20 -6.98
N VAL A 82 -5.45 -8.22 -7.83
CA VAL A 82 -4.11 -7.94 -8.38
C VAL A 82 -3.76 -6.48 -8.20
N ALA A 83 -2.55 -6.23 -7.71
CA ALA A 83 -2.02 -4.90 -7.48
C ALA A 83 -0.60 -4.75 -8.03
N LEU A 84 -0.19 -3.51 -8.25
CA LEU A 84 1.21 -3.14 -8.42
C LEU A 84 1.81 -2.81 -7.06
N HIS A 85 2.88 -3.50 -6.70
CA HIS A 85 3.71 -3.11 -5.57
C HIS A 85 4.92 -2.33 -6.08
N LEU A 86 4.96 -1.04 -5.76
CA LEU A 86 5.93 -0.07 -6.26
C LEU A 86 6.62 0.61 -5.07
N ARG A 87 7.93 0.36 -4.93
CA ARG A 87 8.77 1.11 -3.99
C ARG A 87 9.69 2.02 -4.78
N LEU A 88 9.26 3.26 -4.92
CA LEU A 88 10.09 4.36 -5.37
C LEU A 88 10.59 5.04 -4.09
N MET A 89 11.89 5.08 -3.74
CA MET A 89 12.59 6.05 -2.83
C MET A 89 13.73 5.50 -1.95
N ASP A 90 14.56 6.41 -1.42
CA ASP A 90 15.35 6.24 -0.17
C ASP A 90 14.64 6.98 0.99
N GLN A 91 14.38 6.29 2.12
CA GLN A 91 13.38 6.64 3.16
C GLN A 91 13.77 7.83 4.09
N ARG A 92 14.72 8.68 3.70
CA ARG A 92 15.42 9.57 4.67
C ARG A 92 14.80 10.95 4.87
N THR A 93 13.89 11.45 4.01
CA THR A 93 13.37 12.83 4.13
C THR A 93 11.87 12.98 3.84
N LEU A 94 11.24 13.99 4.45
CA LEU A 94 9.85 14.43 4.19
C LEU A 94 9.67 15.10 2.82
N ALA A 95 10.75 15.44 2.13
CA ALA A 95 10.78 16.02 0.79
C ALA A 95 11.04 14.97 -0.31
N GLY A 96 10.81 13.70 0.03
CA GLY A 96 11.14 12.57 -0.83
C GLY A 96 10.23 12.46 -2.05
N ALA A 97 10.54 11.47 -2.90
CA ALA A 97 9.88 11.32 -4.18
C ALA A 97 8.39 10.97 -4.05
N GLU A 98 7.58 11.43 -4.99
CA GLU A 98 6.14 11.18 -5.02
C GLU A 98 5.75 10.85 -6.45
N GLY A 99 4.76 9.99 -6.67
CA GLY A 99 4.31 9.62 -8.01
C GLY A 99 2.81 9.79 -8.16
N GLN A 100 2.34 10.25 -9.32
CA GLN A 100 0.95 10.10 -9.73
C GLN A 100 0.86 8.88 -10.65
N VAL A 101 0.05 7.90 -10.28
CA VAL A 101 -0.16 6.69 -11.10
C VAL A 101 -1.38 6.86 -11.99
N TYR A 102 -1.22 6.43 -13.23
CA TYR A 102 -2.26 6.35 -14.24
C TYR A 102 -2.40 4.90 -14.72
N ILE A 103 -3.63 4.41 -14.78
CA ILE A 103 -3.97 3.08 -15.32
C ILE A 103 -4.89 3.30 -16.51
N ASP A 104 -4.50 2.78 -17.68
CA ASP A 104 -5.23 2.91 -18.93
C ASP A 104 -5.57 4.39 -19.27
N GLY A 105 -4.64 5.30 -18.98
CA GLY A 105 -4.78 6.74 -19.20
C GLY A 105 -5.60 7.49 -18.16
N ARG A 106 -6.16 6.81 -17.16
CA ARG A 106 -6.96 7.43 -16.10
C ARG A 106 -6.13 7.60 -14.85
N VAL A 107 -6.27 8.76 -14.20
CA VAL A 107 -5.69 9.02 -12.87
C VAL A 107 -6.20 7.96 -11.90
N CYS A 108 -5.30 7.27 -11.21
CA CYS A 108 -5.64 6.20 -10.27
C CYS A 108 -5.44 6.66 -8.82
N GLN A 109 -4.19 6.88 -8.41
CA GLN A 109 -3.85 7.36 -7.07
C GLN A 109 -2.41 7.88 -7.01
N GLY A 110 -2.08 8.60 -5.94
CA GLY A 110 -0.70 8.91 -5.58
C GLY A 110 0.04 7.71 -4.99
N ILE A 111 1.35 7.66 -5.21
CA ILE A 111 2.28 6.75 -4.53
C ILE A 111 3.38 7.54 -3.82
N ASP A 112 3.78 7.06 -2.66
CA ASP A 112 4.82 7.63 -1.81
C ASP A 112 5.37 6.56 -0.85
N ARG A 113 6.19 6.96 0.12
CA ARG A 113 6.78 6.03 1.11
C ARG A 113 5.75 5.21 1.92
N ASN A 114 4.53 5.72 2.09
CA ASN A 114 3.44 5.11 2.84
C ASN A 114 2.41 4.43 1.91
N HIS A 115 2.33 4.84 0.64
CA HIS A 115 1.42 4.29 -0.37
C HIS A 115 2.23 3.61 -1.48
N GLN A 116 2.50 2.32 -1.30
CA GLN A 116 3.35 1.51 -2.18
C GLN A 116 2.55 0.48 -3.01
N GLU A 117 1.25 0.34 -2.76
CA GLU A 117 0.39 -0.63 -3.45
C GLU A 117 -0.65 0.10 -4.29
N VAL A 118 -0.83 -0.32 -5.55
CA VAL A 118 -1.87 0.15 -6.46
C VAL A 118 -2.74 -1.00 -6.92
N LEU A 119 -3.93 -1.13 -6.34
CA LEU A 119 -4.91 -2.14 -6.75
C LEU A 119 -5.36 -1.90 -8.20
N LEU A 120 -5.15 -2.88 -9.07
CA LEU A 120 -5.59 -2.85 -10.47
C LEU A 120 -7.03 -3.36 -10.62
N THR A 121 -7.34 -4.47 -9.96
CA THR A 121 -8.66 -5.12 -10.00
C THR A 121 -8.83 -6.07 -8.81
N GLU A 122 -10.07 -6.25 -8.36
CA GLU A 122 -10.45 -7.27 -7.37
C GLU A 122 -10.50 -8.69 -7.97
N SER A 123 -10.66 -8.78 -9.28
CA SER A 123 -10.71 -10.07 -9.98
C SER A 123 -9.98 -9.94 -11.32
N ALA A 124 -8.83 -10.59 -11.43
CA ALA A 124 -7.99 -10.49 -12.60
C ALA A 124 -8.51 -11.33 -13.77
N GLU A 125 -8.48 -10.75 -14.96
CA GLU A 125 -8.73 -11.46 -16.21
C GLU A 125 -7.38 -11.85 -16.83
N ALA A 126 -7.14 -13.15 -17.03
CA ALA A 126 -5.92 -13.64 -17.66
C ALA A 126 -5.73 -13.02 -19.06
N GLY A 127 -4.52 -12.55 -19.36
CA GLY A 127 -4.21 -11.94 -20.64
C GLY A 127 -4.66 -10.48 -20.78
N ARG A 128 -5.41 -9.92 -19.82
CA ARG A 128 -5.68 -8.47 -19.80
C ARG A 128 -4.37 -7.71 -19.64
N THR A 129 -4.14 -6.73 -20.50
CA THR A 129 -2.98 -5.83 -20.42
C THR A 129 -3.40 -4.48 -19.87
N TYR A 130 -2.69 -4.00 -18.85
CA TYR A 130 -2.83 -2.67 -18.30
C TYR A 130 -1.71 -1.76 -18.81
N ALA A 131 -2.07 -0.59 -19.31
CA ALA A 131 -1.11 0.46 -19.63
C ALA A 131 -0.87 1.30 -18.38
N VAL A 132 0.32 1.15 -17.79
CA VAL A 132 0.69 1.85 -16.55
C VAL A 132 1.63 2.99 -16.87
N ALA A 133 1.31 4.18 -16.37
CA ALA A 133 2.19 5.34 -16.40
C ALA A 133 2.31 5.96 -15.01
N ILE A 134 3.50 6.46 -14.68
CA ILE A 134 3.80 7.10 -13.40
C ILE A 134 4.48 8.42 -13.67
N ASP A 135 3.86 9.53 -13.27
CA ASP A 135 4.50 10.85 -13.23
C ASP A 135 5.20 11.03 -11.87
N GLY A 136 6.49 10.73 -11.84
CA GLY A 136 7.32 10.77 -10.65
C GLY A 136 7.98 12.13 -10.46
N PHE A 137 7.84 12.72 -9.28
CA PHE A 137 8.54 13.91 -8.84
C PHE A 137 9.62 13.52 -7.83
N VAL A 138 10.88 13.91 -8.08
CA VAL A 138 12.02 13.51 -7.24
C VAL A 138 12.07 14.28 -5.93
N GLY A 139 11.81 15.59 -5.99
CA GLY A 139 11.96 16.49 -4.85
C GLY A 139 12.47 17.88 -5.26
N MET A 140 12.60 18.78 -4.28
CA MET A 140 12.93 20.19 -4.51
C MET A 140 14.43 20.50 -4.43
N ARG A 141 15.19 19.78 -3.60
CA ARG A 141 16.54 20.15 -3.15
C ARG A 141 17.66 19.22 -3.65
N GLY A 142 17.34 18.26 -4.51
CA GLY A 142 18.31 17.31 -5.07
C GLY A 142 18.24 15.92 -4.47
N GLU A 143 17.05 15.54 -4.01
CA GLU A 143 16.71 14.21 -3.54
C GLU A 143 16.93 13.15 -4.64
N THR A 144 16.80 11.89 -4.26
CA THR A 144 16.94 10.75 -5.15
C THR A 144 15.68 9.91 -5.13
N LEU A 145 15.08 9.71 -6.31
CA LEU A 145 14.07 8.70 -6.54
C LEU A 145 14.81 7.43 -6.94
N ARG A 146 14.66 6.35 -6.18
CA ARG A 146 15.21 5.04 -6.55
C ARG A 146 14.06 4.09 -6.84
N LEU A 147 14.05 3.45 -8.00
CA LEU A 147 13.12 2.36 -8.29
C LEU A 147 13.60 1.12 -7.52
N GLN A 148 13.27 1.03 -6.23
CA GLN A 148 13.74 -0.07 -5.36
C GLN A 148 13.03 -1.39 -5.69
N GLU A 149 11.75 -1.30 -6.05
CA GLU A 149 10.94 -2.46 -6.35
C GLU A 149 9.80 -2.09 -7.30
N ALA A 150 9.55 -2.97 -8.25
CA ALA A 150 8.32 -2.97 -9.03
C ALA A 150 7.89 -4.42 -9.25
N SER A 151 6.67 -4.75 -8.87
CA SER A 151 6.13 -6.09 -9.05
C SER A 151 4.64 -6.07 -9.27
N LEU A 152 4.14 -7.04 -10.01
CA LEU A 152 2.73 -7.40 -10.05
C LEU A 152 2.49 -8.48 -9.00
N VAL A 153 1.58 -8.20 -8.05
CA VAL A 153 1.30 -9.08 -6.91
C VAL A 153 -0.15 -9.49 -6.87
N THR A 154 -0.44 -10.68 -6.34
CA THR A 154 -1.81 -11.06 -5.94
C THR A 154 -1.98 -10.83 -4.45
N ILE A 155 -3.13 -10.29 -4.03
CA ILE A 155 -3.45 -10.07 -2.62
C ILE A 155 -4.31 -11.24 -2.13
N ASP A 156 -3.89 -11.92 -1.07
CA ASP A 156 -4.75 -12.85 -0.35
C ASP A 156 -5.53 -12.08 0.72
N ARG A 157 -6.83 -11.84 0.47
CA ARG A 157 -7.68 -11.00 1.34
C ARG A 157 -7.84 -11.56 2.75
N GLU A 158 -7.75 -12.87 2.92
CA GLU A 158 -7.86 -13.49 4.24
C GLU A 158 -6.55 -13.32 5.03
N ALA A 159 -5.40 -13.46 4.36
CA ALA A 159 -4.11 -13.13 4.94
C ALA A 159 -3.98 -11.64 5.27
N GLU A 160 -4.49 -10.76 4.40
CA GLU A 160 -4.56 -9.31 4.62
C GLU A 160 -5.41 -8.95 5.84
N ASP A 161 -6.64 -9.46 5.93
CA ASP A 161 -7.53 -9.22 7.08
C ASP A 161 -6.88 -9.71 8.38
N PHE A 162 -6.27 -10.90 8.35
CA PHE A 162 -5.58 -11.44 9.52
C PHE A 162 -4.37 -10.59 9.93
N TYR A 163 -3.55 -10.17 8.97
CA TYR A 163 -2.40 -9.30 9.22
C TYR A 163 -2.83 -8.01 9.93
N TYR A 164 -3.87 -7.35 9.44
CA TYR A 164 -4.35 -6.11 10.06
C TYR A 164 -5.01 -6.34 11.42
N ASN A 165 -5.77 -7.44 11.61
CA ASN A 165 -6.32 -7.81 12.92
C ASN A 165 -5.21 -8.03 13.96
N LEU A 166 -4.12 -8.72 13.58
CA LEU A 166 -2.97 -8.91 14.44
C LEU A 166 -2.23 -7.59 14.71
N LEU A 167 -1.98 -6.78 13.68
CA LEU A 167 -1.26 -5.51 13.80
C LEU A 167 -1.99 -4.55 14.75
N VAL A 168 -3.29 -4.37 14.54
CA VAL A 168 -4.11 -3.48 15.37
C VAL A 168 -4.20 -4.03 16.79
N GLY A 169 -4.44 -5.33 16.97
CA GLY A 169 -4.45 -5.95 18.30
C GLY A 169 -3.14 -5.76 19.05
N LEU A 170 -2.00 -5.94 18.37
CA LEU A 170 -0.67 -5.73 18.94
C LEU A 170 -0.46 -4.27 19.36
N GLN A 171 -0.85 -3.31 18.52
CA GLN A 171 -0.76 -1.88 18.83
C GLN A 171 -1.61 -1.50 20.05
N VAL A 172 -2.79 -2.09 20.19
CA VAL A 172 -3.63 -1.92 21.38
C VAL A 172 -2.92 -2.48 22.62
N VAL A 173 -2.35 -3.69 22.55
CA VAL A 173 -1.59 -4.29 23.66
C VAL A 173 -0.38 -3.45 24.08
N GLN A 174 0.29 -2.80 23.12
CA GLN A 174 1.41 -1.90 23.36
C GLN A 174 0.99 -0.56 23.97
N THR A 175 -0.25 -0.13 23.74
CA THR A 175 -0.78 1.15 24.23
C THR A 175 -1.40 1.02 25.62
N LEU A 176 -2.03 -0.12 25.93
CA LEU A 176 -2.70 -0.34 27.21
C LEU A 176 -1.69 -0.54 28.37
N PRO A 177 -2.05 -0.14 29.61
CA PRO A 177 -1.25 -0.45 30.80
C PRO A 177 -1.05 -1.96 31.00
N GLU A 178 0.10 -2.36 31.52
CA GLU A 178 0.45 -3.79 31.68
C GLU A 178 -0.54 -4.59 32.53
N GLU A 179 -1.11 -3.96 33.56
CA GLU A 179 -2.08 -4.57 34.48
C GLU A 179 -3.52 -4.58 33.95
N SER A 180 -3.76 -4.03 32.74
CA SER A 180 -5.10 -4.00 32.16
C SER A 180 -5.59 -5.41 31.83
N TYR A 181 -6.82 -5.73 32.27
CA TYR A 181 -7.50 -6.97 31.89
C TYR A 181 -7.62 -7.11 30.37
N ASP A 182 -8.02 -6.03 29.69
CA ASP A 182 -8.18 -6.02 28.23
C ASP A 182 -6.86 -6.29 27.53
N ARG A 183 -5.75 -5.75 28.06
CA ARG A 183 -4.42 -6.01 27.51
C ARG A 183 -4.07 -7.49 27.59
N VAL A 184 -4.23 -8.11 28.77
CA VAL A 184 -3.93 -9.54 28.96
C VAL A 184 -4.83 -10.40 28.07
N TRP A 185 -6.09 -10.02 27.94
CA TRP A 185 -7.07 -10.73 27.13
C TRP A 185 -6.76 -10.64 25.62
N ILE A 186 -6.52 -9.46 25.07
CA ILE A 186 -6.14 -9.28 23.66
C ILE A 186 -4.84 -10.03 23.38
N LEU A 187 -3.85 -9.91 24.27
CA LEU A 187 -2.57 -10.60 24.11
C LEU A 187 -2.75 -12.13 24.05
N ASN A 188 -3.63 -12.69 24.88
CA ASN A 188 -3.93 -14.12 24.82
C ASN A 188 -4.65 -14.51 23.53
N ALA A 189 -5.60 -13.70 23.04
CA ALA A 189 -6.28 -13.97 21.77
C ALA A 189 -5.29 -13.96 20.59
N LEU A 190 -4.35 -13.01 20.57
CA LEU A 190 -3.28 -12.95 19.57
C LEU A 190 -2.37 -14.18 19.65
N ASP A 191 -1.90 -14.52 20.85
CA ASP A 191 -1.04 -15.69 21.10
C ASP A 191 -1.71 -17.01 20.67
N GLU A 192 -2.98 -17.21 21.03
CA GLU A 192 -3.75 -18.39 20.66
C GLU A 192 -3.95 -18.48 19.13
N SER A 193 -4.21 -17.36 18.46
CA SER A 193 -4.36 -17.34 17.00
C SER A 193 -3.06 -17.66 16.28
N GLU A 194 -1.90 -17.19 16.78
CA GLU A 194 -0.59 -17.48 16.19
C GLU A 194 -0.26 -18.97 16.25
N GLN A 195 -0.61 -19.63 17.36
CA GLN A 195 -0.37 -21.06 17.55
C GLN A 195 -1.13 -21.96 16.55
N LEU A 196 -2.14 -21.41 15.86
CA LEU A 196 -2.87 -22.12 14.82
C LEU A 196 -2.18 -22.05 13.45
N ILE A 197 -1.18 -21.19 13.29
CA ILE A 197 -0.49 -20.97 12.01
C ILE A 197 0.48 -22.12 11.73
N ASP A 198 0.41 -22.65 10.51
CA ASP A 198 1.29 -23.69 10.02
C ASP A 198 2.55 -23.11 9.37
N TRP A 199 3.58 -22.88 10.18
CA TRP A 199 4.86 -22.33 9.75
C TRP A 199 5.82 -23.33 9.06
N ARG A 200 5.39 -24.56 8.78
CA ARG A 200 6.30 -25.59 8.20
C ARG A 200 6.76 -25.25 6.79
N GLU A 201 5.87 -24.69 5.98
CA GLU A 201 6.15 -24.26 4.61
C GLU A 201 5.40 -22.95 4.29
N PRO A 202 5.94 -21.79 4.68
CA PRO A 202 5.29 -20.50 4.44
C PRO A 202 5.03 -20.26 2.96
N GLY A 203 3.81 -19.81 2.63
CA GLY A 203 3.35 -19.64 1.25
C GLY A 203 2.70 -20.89 0.62
N SER A 204 2.67 -22.03 1.30
CA SER A 204 1.93 -23.21 0.84
C SER A 204 0.41 -23.04 0.98
N PRO A 205 -0.40 -23.83 0.27
CA PRO A 205 -1.85 -23.88 0.47
C PRO A 205 -2.26 -24.16 1.92
N GLU A 206 -1.53 -25.03 2.61
CA GLU A 206 -1.73 -25.39 4.02
C GLU A 206 -1.45 -24.20 4.95
N PHE A 207 -0.38 -23.44 4.67
CA PHE A 207 -0.10 -22.20 5.38
C PHE A 207 -1.26 -21.21 5.23
N TYR A 208 -1.73 -20.91 4.02
CA TYR A 208 -2.87 -19.99 3.84
C TYR A 208 -4.19 -20.52 4.45
N ALA A 209 -4.40 -21.84 4.46
CA ALA A 209 -5.53 -22.45 5.16
C ALA A 209 -5.44 -22.27 6.68
N SER A 210 -4.23 -22.34 7.24
CA SER A 210 -4.00 -22.07 8.66
C SER A 210 -4.25 -20.59 9.00
N LEU A 211 -3.88 -19.64 8.13
CA LEU A 211 -4.17 -18.21 8.34
C LEU A 211 -5.67 -17.94 8.41
N ARG A 212 -6.47 -18.53 7.50
CA ARG A 212 -7.94 -18.43 7.56
C ARG A 212 -8.50 -18.93 8.88
N SER A 213 -8.01 -20.08 9.34
CA SER A 213 -8.45 -20.69 10.61
C SER A 213 -8.04 -19.83 11.82
N ALA A 214 -6.81 -19.32 11.81
CA ALA A 214 -6.29 -18.43 12.84
C ALA A 214 -7.07 -17.11 12.90
N ASN A 215 -7.37 -16.51 11.75
CA ASN A 215 -8.16 -15.29 11.67
C ASN A 215 -9.59 -15.48 12.17
N ALA A 216 -10.25 -16.58 11.78
CA ALA A 216 -11.58 -16.90 12.29
C ALA A 216 -11.59 -17.01 13.82
N ALA A 217 -10.62 -17.73 14.40
CA ALA A 217 -10.47 -17.86 15.85
C ALA A 217 -10.18 -16.51 16.53
N LEU A 218 -9.29 -15.70 15.95
CA LEU A 218 -8.98 -14.37 16.48
C LEU A 218 -10.22 -13.46 16.47
N ARG A 219 -10.96 -13.45 15.37
CA ARG A 219 -12.19 -12.65 15.21
C ARG A 219 -13.26 -13.10 16.20
N GLU A 220 -13.45 -14.40 16.37
CA GLU A 220 -14.38 -14.93 17.37
C GLU A 220 -14.00 -14.46 18.78
N ARG A 221 -12.73 -14.57 19.15
CA ARG A 221 -12.27 -14.10 20.46
C ARG A 221 -12.45 -12.59 20.61
N LEU A 222 -11.94 -11.79 19.67
CA LEU A 222 -11.91 -10.33 19.79
C LEU A 222 -13.28 -9.66 19.66
N TYR A 223 -14.15 -10.18 18.80
CA TYR A 223 -15.41 -9.51 18.45
C TYR A 223 -16.67 -10.14 19.06
N ALA A 224 -16.62 -11.37 19.61
CA ALA A 224 -17.81 -12.00 20.18
C ALA A 224 -18.19 -11.50 21.60
N GLN A 225 -17.32 -10.74 22.29
CA GLN A 225 -17.60 -10.24 23.64
C GLN A 225 -18.56 -9.03 23.63
N PRO A 226 -19.75 -9.12 24.28
CA PRO A 226 -20.72 -8.02 24.35
C PRO A 226 -20.28 -6.83 25.21
N THR A 227 -19.19 -6.98 25.98
CA THR A 227 -18.67 -5.97 26.91
C THR A 227 -18.00 -4.79 26.20
N ASN A 228 -17.74 -4.90 24.89
CA ASN A 228 -17.20 -3.81 24.06
C ASN A 228 -18.26 -2.76 23.67
N ARG A 229 -19.33 -2.60 24.46
CA ARG A 229 -20.22 -1.44 24.37
C ARG A 229 -19.49 -0.25 24.99
N ALA A 230 -18.58 0.35 24.23
CA ALA A 230 -18.09 1.69 24.52
C ALA A 230 -19.31 2.58 24.81
N ARG A 231 -19.35 3.18 26.00
CA ARG A 231 -20.41 4.16 26.32
C ARG A 231 -20.16 5.46 25.56
N GLU A 232 -18.92 5.65 25.13
CA GLU A 232 -18.38 6.81 24.46
C GLU A 232 -18.30 6.57 22.95
N LYS A 233 -18.74 7.55 22.18
CA LYS A 233 -18.66 7.51 20.72
C LYS A 233 -17.44 8.31 20.26
N VAL A 234 -16.47 7.64 19.66
CA VAL A 234 -15.38 8.28 18.92
C VAL A 234 -15.77 8.39 17.46
N THR A 235 -15.64 9.58 16.87
CA THR A 235 -15.87 9.80 15.43
C THR A 235 -14.52 10.10 14.77
N LEU A 236 -14.20 9.35 13.73
CA LEU A 236 -12.96 9.49 12.97
C LEU A 236 -13.29 10.00 11.57
N VAL A 237 -12.47 10.93 11.06
CA VAL A 237 -12.62 11.50 9.72
C VAL A 237 -11.24 11.66 9.10
N GLY A 238 -11.09 11.27 7.83
CA GLY A 238 -9.87 11.48 7.08
C GLY A 238 -9.60 12.95 6.83
N HIS A 239 -8.34 13.36 6.92
CA HIS A 239 -7.90 14.71 6.60
C HIS A 239 -6.48 14.68 6.02
N SER A 240 -6.20 15.57 5.07
CA SER A 240 -4.85 15.76 4.54
C SER A 240 -4.54 17.26 4.51
N HIS A 241 -3.71 17.68 5.46
CA HIS A 241 -3.20 19.06 5.50
C HIS A 241 -2.18 19.27 4.39
N ILE A 242 -2.40 20.27 3.53
CA ILE A 242 -1.50 20.63 2.43
C ILE A 242 -1.13 22.10 2.56
N ASP A 243 0.15 22.38 2.78
CA ASP A 243 0.65 23.75 2.72
C ASP A 243 0.67 24.24 1.26
N VAL A 244 0.00 25.36 1.02
CA VAL A 244 -0.14 25.93 -0.34
C VAL A 244 1.21 26.33 -0.92
N ALA A 245 2.09 26.92 -0.13
CA ALA A 245 3.44 27.28 -0.51
C ALA A 245 4.36 27.26 0.72
N TRP A 246 5.09 26.16 0.89
CA TRP A 246 6.04 25.99 2.00
C TRP A 246 7.43 25.66 1.48
N LEU A 247 7.78 24.37 1.41
CA LEU A 247 9.07 23.91 0.88
C LEU A 247 9.04 23.68 -0.63
N TRP A 248 7.91 23.94 -1.28
CA TRP A 248 7.65 23.70 -2.70
C TRP A 248 6.87 24.85 -3.34
N THR A 249 6.84 24.87 -4.67
CA THR A 249 6.15 25.89 -5.48
C THR A 249 4.66 25.59 -5.62
N LEU A 250 3.87 26.58 -6.05
CA LEU A 250 2.43 26.42 -6.30
C LEU A 250 2.13 25.33 -7.35
N SER A 251 2.97 25.14 -8.37
CA SER A 251 2.77 24.07 -9.35
C SER A 251 2.94 22.68 -8.72
N VAL A 252 3.89 22.53 -7.80
CA VAL A 252 4.06 21.29 -7.03
C VAL A 252 2.87 21.07 -6.09
N THR A 253 2.30 22.12 -5.48
CA THR A 253 1.08 22.02 -4.68
C THR A 253 -0.09 21.48 -5.50
N ARG A 254 -0.27 21.94 -6.75
CA ARG A 254 -1.32 21.39 -7.63
C ARG A 254 -1.12 19.89 -7.88
N ALA A 255 0.12 19.47 -8.13
CA ALA A 255 0.44 18.05 -8.28
C ALA A 255 0.19 17.26 -6.98
N LYS A 256 0.50 17.84 -5.81
CA LYS A 256 0.20 17.26 -4.49
C LYS A 256 -1.29 17.05 -4.30
N CYS A 257 -2.10 18.06 -4.61
CA CYS A 257 -3.56 17.97 -4.53
C CYS A 257 -4.09 16.86 -5.46
N GLY A 258 -3.61 16.78 -6.71
CA GLY A 258 -3.99 15.72 -7.64
C GLY A 258 -3.72 14.31 -7.08
N ARG A 259 -2.53 14.09 -6.51
CA ARG A 259 -2.15 12.81 -5.90
C ARG A 259 -2.98 12.49 -4.66
N THR A 260 -3.09 13.44 -3.73
CA THR A 260 -3.87 13.25 -2.51
C THR A 260 -5.33 13.00 -2.80
N PHE A 261 -5.97 13.82 -3.64
CA PHE A 261 -7.40 13.69 -3.89
C PHE A 261 -7.73 12.48 -4.75
N SER A 262 -6.89 12.08 -5.70
CA SER A 262 -7.09 10.82 -6.42
C SER A 262 -7.00 9.61 -5.48
N THR A 263 -6.03 9.58 -4.56
CA THR A 263 -5.96 8.55 -3.51
C THR A 263 -7.20 8.56 -2.62
N VAL A 264 -7.65 9.73 -2.15
CA VAL A 264 -8.86 9.85 -1.32
C VAL A 264 -10.09 9.32 -2.05
N LEU A 265 -10.31 9.72 -3.30
CA LEU A 265 -11.44 9.25 -4.10
C LEU A 265 -11.39 7.73 -4.28
N ARG A 266 -10.20 7.19 -4.57
CA ARG A 266 -9.99 5.75 -4.71
C ARG A 266 -10.21 4.98 -3.40
N LEU A 267 -9.90 5.57 -2.25
CA LEU A 267 -10.22 4.99 -0.95
C LEU A 267 -11.72 5.06 -0.66
N MET A 268 -12.41 6.14 -1.02
CA MET A 268 -13.86 6.26 -0.85
C MET A 268 -14.63 5.24 -1.73
N GLU A 269 -14.10 4.90 -2.91
CA GLU A 269 -14.64 3.82 -3.75
C GLU A 269 -14.53 2.44 -3.08
N GLN A 270 -13.42 2.18 -2.37
CA GLN A 270 -13.13 0.89 -1.74
C GLN A 270 -13.77 0.75 -0.35
N TYR A 271 -13.88 1.85 0.39
CA TYR A 271 -14.35 1.89 1.77
C TYR A 271 -15.53 2.87 1.88
N PRO A 272 -16.78 2.42 1.72
CA PRO A 272 -17.96 3.29 1.68
C PRO A 272 -18.19 4.14 2.93
N ASP A 273 -17.69 3.70 4.09
CA ASP A 273 -17.78 4.43 5.37
C ASP A 273 -16.65 5.46 5.57
N TYR A 274 -15.70 5.55 4.62
CA TYR A 274 -14.61 6.52 4.68
C TYR A 274 -15.09 7.92 4.31
N HIS A 275 -15.00 8.84 5.27
CA HIS A 275 -15.29 10.26 5.07
C HIS A 275 -14.01 11.09 5.13
N PHE A 276 -13.91 12.07 4.23
CA PHE A 276 -12.76 12.97 4.13
C PHE A 276 -13.18 14.44 4.30
N THR A 277 -12.33 15.23 4.96
CA THR A 277 -12.50 16.69 5.07
C THR A 277 -11.24 17.43 4.59
N GLN A 278 -11.46 18.57 3.92
CA GLN A 278 -10.40 19.50 3.53
C GLN A 278 -10.71 20.90 4.05
N SER A 279 -9.72 21.55 4.66
CA SER A 279 -9.85 22.86 5.30
C SER A 279 -9.75 24.03 4.31
N GLN A 280 -9.12 23.80 3.15
CA GLN A 280 -8.79 24.84 2.17
C GLN A 280 -9.62 24.68 0.89
N PRO A 281 -10.64 25.54 0.64
CA PRO A 281 -11.48 25.44 -0.56
C PRO A 281 -10.77 25.88 -1.86
N GLN A 282 -9.58 26.50 -1.75
CA GLN A 282 -8.75 26.95 -2.87
C GLN A 282 -8.05 25.77 -3.59
N LEU A 283 -7.84 24.65 -2.88
CA LEU A 283 -7.16 23.44 -3.38
C LEU A 283 -8.15 22.52 -4.09
#